data_AF-A0A5E4UNP4-F1
#
_entry.id   AF-A0A5E4UNP4-F1
#
_cell.length_a   1.000
_cell.length_b   1.000
_cell.length_c   1.000
_cell.angle_alpha   90.00
_cell.angle_beta   90.00
_cell.angle_gamma   90.00
#
_symmetry.space_group_name_H-M   'P 1'
#
loop_
_entity.id
_entity.type
_entity.pdbx_description
1 polymer ?
#
loop_
_entity_poly.entity_id
_entity_poly.type
_entity_poly.pdbx_seq_one_letter_code
_entity_poly.pdbx_strand_id
1 'polypeptide(L)'
;MWERWQKGESLQRIAQLFGRNHSSVQGILVETGGIRPAQRHRSQLALTLAEREVISRALVAGHSLLDWLCETHLFGQPCASQTVHQGGEILRPADR
;
A
#
# COMPACT_ATOMS: atom_id res chain seq x y z
N MET A 1 15.67 -19.96 -11.36
CA MET A 1 15.53 -19.40 -12.73
C MET A 1 16.86 -18.80 -13.17
N TRP A 2 17.24 -17.62 -12.66
CA TRP A 2 18.48 -16.93 -13.02
C TRP A 2 19.76 -17.74 -12.79
N GLU A 3 19.87 -18.49 -11.69
CA GLU A 3 21.04 -19.36 -11.45
C GLU A 3 21.22 -20.46 -12.50
N ARG A 4 20.12 -20.95 -13.08
CA ARG A 4 20.14 -21.98 -14.12
C ARG A 4 20.43 -21.38 -15.49
N TRP A 5 19.90 -20.19 -15.76
CA TRP A 5 20.26 -19.39 -16.93
C TRP A 5 21.75 -19.07 -16.96
N GLN A 6 22.33 -18.64 -15.84
CA GLN A 6 23.78 -18.39 -15.72
C GLN A 6 24.63 -19.65 -15.92
N LYS A 7 24.11 -20.83 -15.56
CA LYS A 7 24.75 -22.13 -15.81
C LYS A 7 24.62 -22.60 -17.27
N GLY A 8 23.90 -21.87 -18.12
CA GLY A 8 23.68 -22.24 -19.53
C GLY A 8 22.60 -23.31 -19.72
N GLU A 9 21.71 -23.54 -18.75
CA GLU A 9 20.58 -24.47 -18.95
C GLU A 9 19.59 -23.93 -19.99
N SER A 10 18.95 -24.85 -20.73
CA SER A 10 17.98 -24.49 -21.77
C SER A 10 16.70 -23.87 -21.18
N LEU A 11 16.13 -22.90 -21.90
CA LEU A 11 14.87 -22.24 -21.51
C LEU A 11 13.72 -23.23 -21.30
N GLN A 12 13.66 -24.28 -22.11
CA GLN A 12 12.70 -25.38 -22.00
C GLN A 12 12.82 -26.09 -20.65
N ARG A 13 14.04 -26.44 -20.24
CA ARG A 13 14.30 -27.11 -18.95
C ARG A 13 13.92 -26.21 -17.78
N ILE A 14 14.29 -24.93 -17.85
CA ILE A 14 13.95 -23.94 -16.82
C ILE A 14 12.43 -23.79 -16.72
N ALA A 15 11.72 -23.69 -17.84
CA ALA A 15 10.27 -23.50 -17.88
C ALA A 15 9.49 -24.71 -17.34
N GLN A 16 9.95 -25.93 -17.65
CA GLN A 16 9.40 -27.17 -17.09
C GLN A 16 9.44 -27.16 -15.55
N LEU A 17 10.51 -26.65 -14.94
CA LEU A 17 10.61 -26.55 -13.47
C LEU A 17 9.61 -25.58 -12.85
N PHE A 18 9.19 -24.56 -13.60
CA PHE A 18 8.17 -23.60 -13.14
C PHE A 18 6.75 -24.01 -13.54
N GLY A 19 6.57 -25.09 -14.30
CA GLY A 19 5.27 -25.51 -14.83
C GLY A 19 4.66 -24.48 -15.79
N ARG A 20 5.49 -23.67 -16.48
CA ARG A 20 5.04 -22.61 -17.39
C ARG A 20 5.64 -22.76 -18.78
N ASN A 21 5.10 -22.01 -19.75
CA ASN A 21 5.64 -21.99 -21.11
C ASN A 21 6.99 -21.24 -21.16
N HIS A 22 7.92 -21.76 -21.97
CA HIS A 22 9.27 -21.20 -22.16
C HIS A 22 9.28 -19.76 -22.70
N SER A 23 8.25 -19.36 -23.45
CA SER A 23 8.08 -17.99 -23.94
C SER A 23 7.95 -16.96 -22.81
N SER A 24 7.32 -17.34 -21.69
CA SER A 24 7.20 -16.47 -20.51
C SER A 24 8.57 -16.26 -19.84
N VAL A 25 9.37 -17.32 -19.73
CA VAL A 25 10.72 -17.26 -19.17
C VAL A 25 11.64 -16.42 -20.07
N GLN A 26 11.53 -16.61 -21.39
CA GLN A 26 12.27 -15.83 -22.38
C GLN A 26 11.92 -14.34 -22.32
N GLY A 27 10.63 -13.99 -22.25
CA GLY A 27 10.19 -12.60 -22.16
C GLY A 27 10.80 -11.88 -20.95
N ILE A 28 10.76 -12.52 -19.78
CA ILE A 28 11.36 -11.98 -18.55
C ILE A 28 12.88 -11.80 -18.71
N LEU A 29 13.58 -12.77 -19.32
CA LEU A 29 15.03 -12.69 -19.50
C LEU A 29 15.44 -11.61 -20.51
N VAL A 30 14.66 -11.43 -21.58
CA VAL A 30 14.89 -10.36 -22.57
C VAL A 30 14.66 -8.99 -21.93
N GLU A 31 13.58 -8.83 -21.17
CA GLU A 31 13.25 -7.57 -20.48
C GLU A 31 14.27 -7.20 -19.40
N THR A 32 14.76 -8.20 -18.65
CA THR A 32 15.75 -7.99 -17.57
C THR A 32 17.20 -8.09 -18.04
N GLY A 33 17.45 -8.35 -19.32
CA GLY A 33 18.80 -8.58 -19.86
C GLY A 33 19.54 -9.77 -19.24
N GLY A 34 18.80 -10.73 -18.67
CA GLY A 34 19.38 -11.88 -17.95
C GLY A 34 19.94 -11.53 -16.56
N ILE A 35 19.76 -10.30 -16.08
CA ILE A 35 20.17 -9.87 -14.74
C ILE A 35 19.01 -10.10 -13.77
N ARG A 36 19.29 -10.60 -12.56
CA ARG A 36 18.25 -10.76 -11.54
C ARG A 36 17.76 -9.37 -11.12
N PRO A 37 16.47 -9.02 -11.32
CA PRO A 37 15.96 -7.75 -10.85
C PRO A 37 16.11 -7.68 -9.32
N ALA A 38 16.45 -6.48 -8.82
CA ALA A 38 16.58 -6.26 -7.39
C ALA A 38 15.26 -6.65 -6.69
N GLN A 39 15.39 -7.30 -5.53
CA GLN A 39 14.22 -7.64 -4.74
C GLN A 39 13.46 -6.35 -4.41
N ARG A 40 12.18 -6.28 -4.81
CA ARG A 40 11.34 -5.12 -4.51
C ARG A 40 11.17 -5.04 -2.99
N HIS A 41 11.79 -4.04 -2.38
CA HIS A 41 11.55 -3.70 -0.98
C HIS A 41 10.39 -2.71 -0.91
N ARG A 42 9.45 -2.90 0.04
CA ARG A 42 8.46 -1.85 0.31
C ARG A 42 9.17 -0.66 0.94
N SER A 43 8.75 0.55 0.61
CA SER A 43 9.23 1.73 1.34
C SER A 43 8.98 1.54 2.83
N GLN A 44 9.89 2.02 3.68
CA GLN A 44 9.64 2.07 5.12
C GLN A 44 8.44 2.98 5.47
N LEU A 45 8.07 3.87 4.55
CA LEU A 45 6.87 4.72 4.61
C LEU A 45 5.62 4.04 4.03
N ALA A 46 5.74 2.77 3.60
CA ALA A 46 4.58 2.03 3.11
C ALA A 46 3.73 1.58 4.29
N LEU A 47 2.41 1.79 4.17
CA LEU A 47 1.46 1.41 5.21
C LEU A 47 1.62 -0.08 5.59
N THR A 48 1.70 -0.32 6.90
CA THR A 48 1.67 -1.68 7.46
C THR A 48 0.32 -2.34 7.18
N LEU A 49 0.24 -3.67 7.29
CA LEU A 49 -1.03 -4.37 7.10
C LEU A 49 -2.08 -3.89 8.10
N ALA A 50 -1.67 -3.70 9.36
CA ALA A 50 -2.53 -3.18 10.42
C ALA A 50 -3.03 -1.77 10.08
N GLU A 51 -2.15 -0.85 9.69
CA GLU A 51 -2.56 0.51 9.28
C GLU A 51 -3.56 0.49 8.13
N ARG A 52 -3.34 -0.38 7.12
CA ARG A 52 -4.28 -0.53 6.00
C ARG A 52 -5.65 -1.03 6.45
N GLU A 53 -5.70 -1.99 7.38
CA GLU A 53 -6.97 -2.51 7.90
C GLU A 53 -7.75 -1.45 8.67
N VAL A 54 -7.05 -0.65 9.47
CA VAL A 54 -7.68 0.44 10.22
C VAL A 54 -8.22 1.51 9.26
N ILE A 55 -7.43 1.93 8.27
CA ILE A 55 -7.91 2.87 7.22
C ILE A 55 -9.12 2.26 6.48
N SER A 56 -9.06 0.98 6.12
CA SER A 56 -10.15 0.31 5.42
C SER A 56 -11.45 0.28 6.24
N ARG A 57 -11.37 0.04 7.55
CA ARG A 57 -12.56 0.05 8.42
C ARG A 57 -13.12 1.46 8.57
N ALA A 58 -12.26 2.46 8.72
CA ALA A 58 -12.68 3.86 8.82
C ALA A 58 -13.38 4.35 7.54
N LEU A 59 -12.86 3.97 6.36
CA LEU A 59 -13.51 4.26 5.08
C LEU A 59 -14.90 3.62 4.97
N VAL A 60 -15.06 2.38 5.42
CA VAL A 60 -16.37 1.68 5.41
C VAL A 60 -17.35 2.30 6.41
N ALA A 61 -16.87 2.76 7.56
CA ALA A 61 -17.67 3.47 8.56
C ALA A 61 -18.00 4.93 8.18
N GLY A 62 -17.47 5.45 7.07
CA GLY A 62 -17.72 6.80 6.60
C GLY A 62 -16.97 7.89 7.38
N HIS A 63 -15.94 7.52 8.14
CA HIS A 63 -15.13 8.48 8.88
C HIS A 63 -14.30 9.34 7.92
N SER A 64 -14.23 10.63 8.23
CA SER A 64 -13.29 11.53 7.57
C SER A 64 -11.86 11.16 7.99
N LEU A 65 -10.87 11.52 7.15
CA LEU A 65 -9.45 11.28 7.47
C LEU A 65 -9.05 11.89 8.84
N LEU A 66 -9.69 12.99 9.22
CA LEU A 66 -9.45 13.69 10.48
C LEU A 66 -9.99 12.91 11.69
N ASP A 67 -11.20 12.34 11.60
CA ASP A 67 -11.77 11.52 12.68
C ASP A 67 -10.92 10.26 12.91
N TRP A 68 -10.49 9.64 11.81
CA TRP A 68 -9.64 8.45 11.86
C TRP A 68 -8.29 8.71 12.54
N LEU A 69 -7.67 9.86 12.27
CA LEU A 69 -6.38 10.25 12.87
C LEU A 69 -6.50 10.51 14.38
N CYS A 70 -7.64 11.04 14.84
CA CYS A 70 -7.88 11.26 16.27
C CYS A 70 -8.04 9.94 17.05
N GLU A 71 -8.62 8.90 16.42
CA GLU A 71 -8.92 7.64 17.10
C GLU A 71 -7.71 6.70 17.20
N THR A 72 -6.77 6.78 16.25
CA THR A 72 -5.76 5.71 16.09
C THR A 72 -4.36 6.03 16.58
N HIS A 73 -4.07 7.25 17.04
CA HIS A 73 -2.81 7.64 17.70
C HIS A 73 -1.53 7.07 17.04
N LEU A 74 -1.56 6.88 15.72
CA LEU A 74 -0.54 6.12 14.98
C LEU A 74 0.38 6.99 14.13
N PHE A 75 0.29 8.31 14.28
CA PHE A 75 1.31 9.25 13.83
C PHE A 75 1.44 10.29 14.93
N GLY A 76 2.48 10.16 15.76
CA GLY A 76 2.75 11.13 16.80
C GLY A 76 2.97 12.52 16.19
N GLN A 77 1.94 13.37 16.27
CA GLN A 77 2.00 14.76 16.73
C GLN A 77 0.63 15.20 17.28
N PRO A 78 0.58 15.78 18.50
CA PRO A 78 -0.54 16.59 18.93
C PRO A 78 -0.29 18.03 18.47
N CYS A 79 -1.10 18.53 17.54
CA CYS A 79 -1.26 19.96 17.30
C CYS A 79 -2.73 20.27 17.07
N ALA A 80 -3.53 20.03 18.11
CA ALA A 80 -4.78 20.76 18.30
C ALA A 80 -4.43 22.21 18.68
N SER A 81 -3.86 22.96 17.74
CA SER A 81 -3.84 24.41 17.84
C SER A 81 -5.26 24.90 17.55
N GLN A 82 -5.92 25.32 18.63
CA GLN A 82 -7.14 26.10 18.69
C GLN A 82 -7.42 26.93 17.43
N THR A 83 -8.55 26.66 16.79
CA THR A 83 -9.45 27.73 16.32
C THR A 83 -10.91 27.24 16.28
N VAL A 84 -11.59 27.27 17.43
CA VAL A 84 -13.06 27.33 17.44
C VAL A 84 -13.44 28.76 17.07
N HIS A 85 -13.52 29.03 15.77
CA HIS A 85 -14.29 30.15 15.27
C HIS A 85 -15.50 29.60 14.54
N GLN A 86 -16.64 29.58 15.23
CA GLN A 86 -17.91 29.94 14.62
C GLN A 86 -18.86 30.41 15.73
N GLY A 87 -18.71 31.70 16.06
CA GLY A 87 -19.85 32.49 16.51
C GLY A 87 -20.83 32.56 15.34
N GLY A 88 -22.05 32.09 15.61
CA GLY A 88 -23.14 32.02 14.65
C GLY A 88 -24.41 31.72 15.43
N GLU A 89 -24.90 32.72 16.16
CA GLU A 89 -26.26 32.76 16.67
C GLU A 89 -27.24 32.32 15.58
N ILE A 90 -28.04 31.31 15.85
CA ILE A 90 -29.47 31.33 15.54
C ILE A 90 -30.21 30.77 16.75
N LEU A 91 -30.46 31.64 17.73
CA LEU A 91 -31.49 31.40 18.74
C LEU A 91 -32.85 31.51 18.02
N ARG A 92 -33.51 30.38 17.75
CA ARG A 92 -34.95 30.37 17.47
C ARG A 92 -35.70 30.22 18.80
N PRO A 93 -36.54 31.17 19.22
CA PRO A 93 -37.52 30.89 20.25
C PRO A 93 -38.72 30.18 19.62
N ALA A 94 -38.93 28.93 20.03
CA ALA A 94 -40.21 28.24 19.94
C ALA A 94 -40.95 28.40 21.29
N ASP A 95 -42.26 28.60 21.19
CA ASP A 95 -43.31 28.41 22.21
C ASP A 95 -43.31 29.28 23.48
N ARG A 96 -44.19 30.28 23.53
CA ARG A 96 -45.53 30.21 24.17
C ARG A 96 -46.10 31.60 24.44
#